data_AF-A0A167U6N5-F1
#
_entry.id   AF-A0A167U6N5-F1
#
_cell.length_a   1.000
_cell.length_b   1.000
_cell.length_c   1.000
_cell.angle_alpha   90.00
_cell.angle_beta   90.00
_cell.angle_gamma   90.00
#
_symmetry.space_group_name_H-M   'P 1'
#
loop_
_entity.id
_entity.type
_entity.pdbx_description
1 polymer ?
#
loop_
_entity_poly.entity_id
_entity_poly.type
_entity_poly.pdbx_seq_one_letter_code
_entity_poly.pdbx_strand_id
1 'polypeptide(L)'
;MNIALPLGVFLALWRAVHGSGATIPFPGPRAAYERTHTETPMGVAARFQIFASLRGGETHAQAYNIGTPPSSYAHKWPLLAAQFGLVGAPPTGDEGIDVAAWVRAHRAEWGVLEKEHALQAGVIEKVGWDFLIILTIPIDREYDTSKARELGFQMDLMAAYKEAWGLMAASKLLPPV
;
A
#
# COMPACT_ATOMS: atom_id res chain seq x y z
N MET A 1 -8.02 -1.14 0.29
CA MET A 1 -7.09 -0.06 -0.04
C MET A 1 -6.50 -0.42 -1.39
N ASN A 2 -6.82 0.34 -2.43
CA ASN A 2 -6.60 -0.11 -3.82
C ASN A 2 -5.12 -0.20 -4.20
N ILE A 3 -4.24 0.58 -3.54
CA ILE A 3 -2.79 0.55 -3.76
C ILE A 3 -2.12 -0.75 -3.28
N ALA A 4 -2.72 -1.48 -2.33
CA ALA A 4 -2.03 -2.57 -1.64
C ALA A 4 -1.59 -3.70 -2.60
N LEU A 5 -2.47 -4.10 -3.53
CA LEU A 5 -2.14 -5.16 -4.48
C LEU A 5 -1.06 -4.74 -5.50
N PRO A 6 -1.20 -3.64 -6.27
CA PRO A 6 -0.15 -3.23 -7.21
C PRO A 6 1.18 -2.97 -6.52
N LEU A 7 1.17 -2.36 -5.34
CA LEU A 7 2.40 -2.12 -4.58
C LEU A 7 3.03 -3.44 -4.09
N GLY A 8 2.21 -4.38 -3.60
CA GLY A 8 2.70 -5.68 -3.14
C GLY A 8 3.31 -6.51 -4.26
N VAL A 9 2.70 -6.50 -5.45
CA VAL A 9 3.24 -7.19 -6.64
C VAL A 9 4.59 -6.56 -7.04
N PHE A 10 4.67 -5.23 -7.07
CA PHE A 10 5.92 -4.54 -7.40
C PHE A 10 7.04 -4.88 -6.42
N LEU A 11 6.78 -4.82 -5.10
CA LEU A 11 7.76 -5.15 -4.06
C LEU A 11 8.19 -6.61 -4.11
N ALA A 12 7.25 -7.54 -4.27
CA ALA A 12 7.55 -8.97 -4.39
C ALA A 12 8.42 -9.27 -5.62
N LEU A 13 8.07 -8.69 -6.77
CA LEU A 13 8.84 -8.88 -8.00
C LEU A 13 10.23 -8.24 -7.90
N TRP A 14 10.34 -7.06 -7.31
CA TRP A 14 11.64 -6.42 -7.07
C TRP A 14 12.57 -7.32 -6.24
N ARG A 15 12.03 -7.90 -5.16
CA ARG A 15 12.77 -8.87 -4.34
C ARG A 15 13.17 -10.12 -5.12
N ALA A 16 12.30 -10.63 -5.99
CA ALA A 16 12.63 -11.80 -6.80
C ALA A 16 13.74 -11.53 -7.83
N VAL A 17 13.74 -10.33 -8.43
CA VAL A 17 14.73 -9.91 -9.42
C VAL A 17 16.09 -9.57 -8.76
N HIS A 18 16.07 -8.86 -7.63
CA HIS A 18 17.28 -8.30 -7.03
C HIS A 18 17.77 -9.04 -5.78
N GLY A 19 16.97 -9.95 -5.23
CA GLY A 19 17.27 -10.71 -4.02
C GLY A 19 16.79 -10.05 -2.72
N SER A 20 16.88 -10.82 -1.64
CA SER A 20 16.57 -10.35 -0.29
C SER A 20 17.62 -9.34 0.19
N GLY A 21 17.17 -8.30 0.88
CA GLY A 21 18.02 -7.19 1.35
C GLY A 21 18.38 -6.17 0.28
N ALA A 22 17.88 -6.35 -0.95
CA ALA A 22 18.11 -5.38 -2.03
C ALA A 22 17.48 -4.03 -1.71
N THR A 23 18.16 -2.96 -2.16
CA THR A 23 17.63 -1.61 -2.08
C THR A 23 16.57 -1.38 -3.15
N ILE A 24 15.45 -0.75 -2.78
CA ILE A 24 14.40 -0.33 -3.70
C ILE A 24 14.13 1.18 -3.55
N PRO A 25 14.36 1.99 -4.60
CA PRO A 25 14.02 3.40 -4.56
C PRO A 25 12.50 3.59 -4.59
N PHE A 26 12.02 4.67 -3.96
CA PHE A 26 10.62 5.07 -4.12
C PHE A 26 10.34 5.32 -5.60
N PRO A 27 9.30 4.69 -6.19
CA PRO A 27 9.06 4.74 -7.63
C PRO A 27 8.40 6.05 -8.08
N GLY A 28 7.98 6.93 -7.17
CA GLY A 28 7.45 8.24 -7.51
C GLY A 28 8.52 9.36 -7.52
N PRO A 29 8.17 10.55 -8.02
CA PRO A 29 9.05 11.71 -8.03
C PRO A 29 9.33 12.22 -6.62
N ARG A 30 10.48 12.90 -6.44
CA ARG A 30 10.85 13.54 -5.15
C ARG A 30 9.80 14.52 -4.64
N ALA A 31 9.14 15.24 -5.55
CA ALA A 31 8.10 16.22 -5.20
C ALA A 31 6.89 15.62 -4.46
N ALA A 32 6.58 14.33 -4.69
CA ALA A 32 5.52 13.60 -4.01
C ALA A 32 6.00 12.82 -2.78
N TYR A 33 7.29 12.48 -2.73
CA TYR A 33 7.88 11.65 -1.67
C TYR A 33 7.71 12.25 -0.27
N GLU A 34 7.88 13.56 -0.16
CA GLU A 34 7.79 14.31 1.11
C GLU A 34 6.37 14.77 1.45
N ARG A 35 5.41 14.64 0.52
CA ARG A 35 4.04 15.13 0.73
C ARG A 35 3.30 14.25 1.71
N THR A 36 2.50 14.89 2.56
CA THR A 36 1.72 14.18 3.56
C THR A 36 0.33 13.81 3.03
N HIS A 37 -0.14 12.65 3.46
CA HIS A 37 -1.49 12.21 3.16
C HIS A 37 -2.00 11.25 4.21
N THR A 38 -3.33 11.08 4.25
CA THR A 38 -3.98 10.02 5.00
C THR A 38 -4.31 8.84 4.08
N GLU A 39 -4.24 7.62 4.60
CA GLU A 39 -4.70 6.43 3.90
C GLU A 39 -5.90 5.82 4.62
N THR A 40 -6.80 5.19 3.87
CA THR A 40 -7.97 4.53 4.44
C THR A 40 -7.87 3.02 4.19
N PRO A 41 -7.30 2.24 5.13
CA PRO A 41 -7.38 0.79 5.05
C PRO A 41 -8.84 0.34 5.16
N MET A 42 -9.32 -0.38 4.13
CA MET A 42 -10.74 -0.73 4.01
C MET A 42 -11.24 -1.63 5.16
N GLY A 43 -10.41 -2.56 5.65
CA GLY A 43 -10.77 -3.37 6.81
C GLY A 43 -10.99 -2.53 8.06
N VAL A 44 -10.18 -1.48 8.25
CA VAL A 44 -10.35 -0.54 9.37
C VAL A 44 -11.58 0.36 9.15
N ALA A 45 -11.83 0.83 7.93
CA ALA A 45 -13.05 1.58 7.61
C ALA A 45 -14.33 0.76 7.87
N ALA A 46 -14.33 -0.53 7.52
CA ALA A 46 -15.42 -1.45 7.84
C ALA A 46 -15.60 -1.62 9.35
N ARG A 47 -14.51 -1.76 10.12
CA ARG A 47 -14.54 -1.80 11.59
C ARG A 47 -15.15 -0.51 12.17
N PHE A 48 -14.85 0.66 11.61
CA PHE A 48 -15.47 1.92 12.03
C PHE A 48 -16.98 1.95 11.74
N GLN A 49 -17.40 1.48 10.56
CA GLN A 49 -18.83 1.44 10.20
C GLN A 49 -19.62 0.54 11.17
N ILE A 50 -19.07 -0.61 11.54
CA ILE A 50 -19.66 -1.50 12.56
C ILE A 50 -19.70 -0.79 13.92
N PHE A 51 -18.58 -0.20 14.35
CA PHE A 51 -18.51 0.57 15.61
C PHE A 51 -19.56 1.67 15.68
N ALA A 52 -19.69 2.47 14.61
CA ALA A 52 -20.66 3.55 14.55
C ALA A 52 -22.09 3.02 14.58
N SER A 53 -22.39 1.92 13.88
CA SER A 53 -23.73 1.32 13.87
C SER A 53 -24.15 0.80 15.25
N LEU A 54 -23.19 0.30 16.05
CA LEU A 54 -23.45 -0.19 17.40
C LEU A 54 -23.53 0.93 18.47
N ARG A 55 -23.15 2.16 18.13
CA ARG A 55 -23.12 3.32 19.04
C ARG A 55 -24.03 4.45 18.56
N GLY A 56 -25.20 4.11 18.01
CA GLY A 56 -26.13 5.07 17.42
C GLY A 56 -26.48 6.27 18.31
N GLY A 57 -26.49 6.11 19.64
CA GLY A 57 -26.68 7.24 20.56
C GLY A 57 -25.63 8.36 20.44
N GLU A 58 -24.40 8.02 20.03
CA GLU A 58 -23.27 8.97 19.87
C GLU A 58 -22.98 9.30 18.41
N THR A 59 -23.32 8.42 17.47
CA THR A 59 -22.86 8.47 16.08
C THR A 59 -23.97 8.71 15.05
N HIS A 60 -25.24 8.66 15.45
CA HIS A 60 -26.37 8.84 14.55
C HIS A 60 -26.40 10.22 13.90
N ALA A 61 -26.76 10.26 12.60
CA ALA A 61 -26.84 11.49 11.79
C ALA A 61 -25.55 12.33 11.78
N GLN A 62 -24.40 11.67 11.88
CA GLN A 62 -23.08 12.30 11.83
C GLN A 62 -22.29 11.87 10.59
N ALA A 63 -21.39 12.74 10.13
CA ALA A 63 -20.34 12.39 9.17
C ALA A 63 -18.98 12.28 9.87
N TYR A 64 -18.15 11.35 9.40
CA TYR A 64 -16.80 11.09 9.91
C TYR A 64 -15.84 10.85 8.74
N ASN A 65 -14.68 11.50 8.76
CA ASN A 65 -13.56 11.12 7.91
C ASN A 65 -12.80 9.96 8.58
N ILE A 66 -12.50 8.92 7.80
CA ILE A 66 -11.76 7.76 8.28
C ILE A 66 -10.46 7.62 7.50
N GLY A 67 -9.35 7.70 8.23
CA GLY A 67 -8.02 7.60 7.67
C GLY A 67 -6.96 7.51 8.77
N THR A 68 -5.78 7.04 8.40
CA THR A 68 -4.61 7.01 9.28
C THR A 68 -4.21 8.40 9.74
N PRO A 69 -3.37 8.53 10.78
CA PRO A 69 -2.60 9.75 10.97
C PRO A 69 -1.88 10.15 9.67
N PRO A 70 -1.77 11.47 9.36
CA PRO A 70 -1.03 11.94 8.20
C PRO A 70 0.42 11.43 8.21
N SER A 71 0.90 10.99 7.05
CA SER A 71 2.27 10.51 6.87
C SER A 71 2.73 10.73 5.42
N SER A 72 4.04 10.78 5.20
CA SER A 72 4.65 10.89 3.87
C SER A 72 5.22 9.56 3.39
N TYR A 73 5.50 9.45 2.09
CA TYR A 73 6.26 8.31 1.56
C TYR A 73 7.70 8.28 2.12
N ALA A 74 8.29 9.43 2.44
CA ALA A 74 9.58 9.51 3.10
C ALA A 74 9.63 8.74 4.43
N HIS A 75 8.56 8.80 5.21
CA HIS A 75 8.45 8.04 6.44
C HIS A 75 8.14 6.55 6.19
N LYS A 76 7.12 6.26 5.38
CA LYS A 76 6.56 4.90 5.28
C LYS A 76 7.25 3.99 4.27
N TRP A 77 7.96 4.52 3.27
CA TRP A 77 8.56 3.69 2.22
C TRP A 77 9.57 2.67 2.75
N PRO A 78 10.52 3.02 3.65
CA PRO A 78 11.41 2.04 4.26
C PRO A 78 10.65 0.96 5.04
N LEU A 79 9.56 1.33 5.72
CA LEU A 79 8.74 0.41 6.51
C LEU A 79 7.95 -0.57 5.62
N LEU A 80 7.39 -0.09 4.50
CA LEU A 80 6.69 -0.90 3.52
C LEU A 80 7.64 -1.89 2.83
N ALA A 81 8.80 -1.41 2.38
CA ALA A 81 9.83 -2.24 1.75
C ALA A 81 10.36 -3.34 2.71
N ALA A 82 10.54 -3.00 3.99
CA ALA A 82 10.99 -3.96 5.00
C ALA A 82 10.04 -5.15 5.19
N GLN A 83 8.72 -4.98 4.96
CA GLN A 83 7.77 -6.09 5.02
C GLN A 83 7.98 -7.14 3.90
N PHE A 84 8.76 -6.81 2.86
CA PHE A 84 9.17 -7.73 1.80
C PHE A 84 10.66 -8.10 1.91
N GLY A 85 11.32 -7.78 3.03
CA GLY A 85 12.75 -8.00 3.21
C GLY A 85 13.62 -7.13 2.28
N LEU A 86 13.14 -5.96 1.87
CA LEU A 86 13.86 -4.98 1.06
C LEU A 86 14.29 -3.77 1.90
N VAL A 87 15.26 -3.00 1.40
CA VAL A 87 15.68 -1.72 1.99
C VAL A 87 15.09 -0.57 1.17
N GLY A 88 14.07 0.10 1.70
CA GLY A 88 13.46 1.24 1.01
C GLY A 88 14.36 2.47 1.02
N ALA A 89 14.59 3.07 -0.15
CA ALA A 89 15.39 4.28 -0.33
C ALA A 89 14.57 5.43 -0.96
N PRO A 90 15.01 6.69 -0.82
CA PRO A 90 14.42 7.82 -1.54
C PRO A 90 14.47 7.63 -3.08
N PRO A 91 13.74 8.46 -3.84
CA PRO A 91 13.84 8.48 -5.30
C PRO A 91 15.27 8.73 -5.77
N THR A 92 15.66 8.06 -6.84
CA THR A 92 16.98 8.22 -7.50
C THR A 92 17.05 9.40 -8.47
N GLY A 93 15.91 9.98 -8.83
CA GLY A 93 15.82 11.12 -9.74
C GLY A 93 14.52 11.89 -9.58
N ASP A 94 14.33 12.89 -10.44
CA ASP A 94 13.09 13.68 -10.48
C ASP A 94 11.98 12.94 -11.21
N GLU A 95 12.34 12.05 -12.14
CA GLU A 95 11.44 11.12 -12.79
C GLU A 95 11.33 9.82 -11.97
N GLY A 96 10.09 9.36 -11.79
CA GLY A 96 9.80 8.10 -11.12
C GLY A 96 10.03 6.88 -12.01
N ILE A 97 9.88 5.69 -11.43
CA ILE A 97 9.86 4.43 -12.18
C ILE A 97 8.45 4.26 -12.77
N ASP A 98 8.35 4.01 -14.08
CA ASP A 98 7.12 3.45 -14.66
C ASP A 98 6.97 2.01 -14.18
N VAL A 99 6.30 1.84 -13.03
CA VAL A 99 6.12 0.55 -12.37
C VAL A 99 5.42 -0.45 -13.30
N ALA A 100 4.44 0.00 -14.08
CA ALA A 100 3.68 -0.89 -14.96
C ALA A 100 4.58 -1.42 -16.09
N ALA A 101 5.38 -0.55 -16.71
CA ALA A 101 6.35 -0.97 -17.72
C ALA A 101 7.44 -1.87 -17.12
N TRP A 102 7.97 -1.53 -15.94
CA TRP A 102 9.00 -2.31 -15.26
C TRP A 102 8.50 -3.72 -14.91
N VAL A 103 7.29 -3.85 -14.37
CA VAL A 103 6.71 -5.16 -14.05
C VAL A 103 6.48 -5.99 -15.32
N ARG A 104 5.99 -5.38 -16.41
CA ARG A 104 5.83 -6.07 -17.70
C ARG A 104 7.16 -6.58 -18.26
N ALA A 105 8.23 -5.79 -18.12
CA ALA A 105 9.56 -6.20 -18.56
C ALA A 105 10.10 -7.41 -17.78
N HIS A 106 9.72 -7.55 -16.50
CA HIS A 106 10.11 -8.67 -15.63
C HIS A 106 9.01 -9.73 -15.47
N ARG A 107 8.17 -9.91 -16.51
CA ARG A 107 7.07 -10.89 -16.48
C ARG A 107 7.57 -12.32 -16.31
N ALA A 108 8.73 -12.64 -16.89
CA ALA A 108 9.28 -13.98 -16.86
C ALA A 108 9.61 -14.41 -15.41
N GLU A 109 10.19 -13.51 -14.64
CA GLU A 109 10.51 -13.65 -13.23
C GLU A 109 9.24 -13.77 -12.38
N TRP A 110 8.21 -12.98 -12.68
CA TRP A 110 6.89 -13.18 -12.07
C TRP A 110 6.32 -14.57 -12.38
N GLY A 111 6.51 -15.07 -13.60
CA GLY A 111 6.08 -16.41 -13.99
C GLY A 111 6.77 -17.53 -13.21
N VAL A 112 7.98 -17.30 -12.70
CA VAL A 112 8.66 -18.21 -11.77
C VAL A 112 7.93 -18.20 -10.43
N LEU A 113 7.63 -17.02 -9.87
CA LEU A 113 6.88 -16.89 -8.61
C LEU A 113 5.48 -17.52 -8.70
N GLU A 114 4.79 -17.33 -9.83
CA GLU A 114 3.48 -17.94 -10.07
C GLU A 114 3.54 -19.47 -9.94
N LYS A 115 4.55 -20.09 -10.53
CA LYS A 115 4.75 -21.54 -10.47
C LYS A 115 5.19 -22.01 -9.09
N GLU A 116 6.19 -21.35 -8.51
CA GLU A 116 6.79 -21.76 -7.23
C GLU A 116 5.78 -21.70 -6.08
N HIS A 117 4.95 -20.66 -6.04
CA HIS A 117 4.00 -20.44 -4.95
C HIS A 117 2.56 -20.82 -5.27
N ALA A 118 2.32 -21.40 -6.46
CA ALA A 118 1.01 -21.72 -7.01
C ALA A 118 0.07 -20.50 -6.95
N LEU A 119 0.53 -19.36 -7.47
CA LEU A 119 -0.25 -18.13 -7.51
C LEU A 119 -1.36 -18.26 -8.56
N GLN A 120 -2.42 -17.45 -8.39
CA GLN A 120 -3.43 -17.30 -9.43
C GLN A 120 -2.77 -16.81 -10.72
N ALA A 121 -3.07 -17.48 -11.83
CA ALA A 121 -2.49 -17.11 -13.11
C ALA A 121 -2.99 -15.73 -13.57
N GLY A 122 -2.05 -14.91 -14.01
CA GLY A 122 -2.33 -13.66 -14.69
C GLY A 122 -2.71 -12.52 -13.75
N VAL A 123 -2.15 -12.52 -12.53
CA VAL A 123 -2.38 -11.44 -11.56
C VAL A 123 -1.85 -10.12 -12.10
N ILE A 124 -0.63 -10.08 -12.66
CA ILE A 124 0.00 -8.84 -13.13
C ILE A 124 -0.79 -8.17 -14.26
N GLU A 125 -1.55 -8.92 -15.05
CA GLU A 125 -2.40 -8.39 -16.13
C GLU A 125 -3.72 -7.82 -15.62
N LYS A 126 -4.15 -8.21 -14.41
CA LYS A 126 -5.42 -7.78 -13.79
C LYS A 126 -5.24 -6.71 -12.70
N VAL A 127 -4.01 -6.52 -12.25
CA VAL A 127 -3.66 -5.52 -11.24
C VAL A 127 -3.97 -4.11 -11.76
N GLY A 128 -4.62 -3.30 -10.93
CA GLY A 128 -4.94 -1.91 -11.24
C GLY A 128 -3.72 -0.99 -11.13
N TRP A 129 -2.78 -1.10 -12.07
CA TRP A 129 -1.54 -0.32 -12.11
C TRP A 129 -1.77 1.20 -12.12
N ASP A 130 -2.83 1.66 -12.79
CA ASP A 130 -3.18 3.09 -12.87
C ASP A 130 -3.37 3.72 -11.49
N PHE A 131 -3.75 2.94 -10.47
CA PHE A 131 -3.90 3.45 -9.11
C PHE A 131 -2.56 3.90 -8.49
N LEU A 132 -1.42 3.45 -9.01
CA LEU A 132 -0.11 3.90 -8.57
C LEU A 132 0.17 5.38 -8.91
N ILE A 133 -0.68 6.04 -9.70
CA ILE A 133 -0.66 7.50 -9.86
C ILE A 133 -0.69 8.23 -8.51
N ILE A 134 -1.26 7.62 -7.47
CA ILE A 134 -1.29 8.17 -6.11
C ILE A 134 0.13 8.40 -5.53
N LEU A 135 1.14 7.68 -6.03
CA LEU A 135 2.55 7.84 -5.66
C LEU A 135 3.20 9.09 -6.26
N THR A 136 2.56 9.74 -7.24
CA THR A 136 3.14 10.85 -8.01
C THR A 136 2.54 12.21 -7.71
N ILE A 137 1.46 12.27 -6.92
CA ILE A 137 0.73 13.51 -6.63
C ILE A 137 1.57 14.40 -5.70
N PRO A 138 2.00 15.59 -6.14
CA PRO A 138 2.94 16.43 -5.40
C PRO A 138 2.23 17.47 -4.51
N ILE A 139 1.10 17.09 -3.90
CA ILE A 139 0.33 17.96 -3.00
C ILE A 139 -0.04 17.20 -1.72
N ASP A 140 -0.13 17.94 -0.63
CA ASP A 140 -0.63 17.40 0.64
C ASP A 140 -2.14 17.14 0.54
N ARG A 141 -2.59 16.01 1.08
CA ARG A 141 -3.98 15.51 0.88
C ARG A 141 -4.50 14.74 2.08
N GLU A 142 -4.12 15.15 3.28
CA GLU A 142 -4.69 14.60 4.51
C GLU A 142 -6.15 15.01 4.77
N TYR A 143 -6.90 14.11 5.41
CA TYR A 143 -8.19 14.41 6.01
C TYR A 143 -8.03 14.78 7.49
N ASP A 144 -8.88 15.66 8.01
CA ASP A 144 -9.06 15.78 9.45
C ASP A 144 -9.84 14.58 9.99
N THR A 145 -9.19 13.76 10.82
CA THR A 145 -9.75 12.55 11.43
C THR A 145 -10.04 12.72 12.93
N SER A 146 -9.93 13.95 13.46
CA SER A 146 -10.03 14.25 14.90
C SER A 146 -11.34 13.72 15.49
N LYS A 147 -12.46 13.93 14.80
CA LYS A 147 -13.79 13.46 15.26
C LYS A 147 -13.88 11.94 15.45
N ALA A 148 -13.25 11.15 14.59
CA ALA A 148 -13.22 9.69 14.75
C ALA A 148 -12.26 9.28 15.89
N ARG A 149 -11.13 9.99 16.03
CA ARG A 149 -10.13 9.76 17.08
C ARG A 149 -10.65 10.09 18.49
N GLU A 150 -11.47 11.12 18.62
CA GLU A 150 -12.13 11.50 19.87
C GLU A 150 -13.06 10.40 20.40
N LEU A 151 -13.60 9.55 19.51
CA LEU A 151 -14.36 8.34 19.88
C LEU A 151 -13.47 7.16 20.28
N GLY A 152 -12.15 7.37 20.38
CA GLY A 152 -11.16 6.33 20.69
C GLY A 152 -10.76 5.46 19.50
N PHE A 153 -11.18 5.80 18.28
CA PHE A 153 -10.86 5.00 17.11
C PHE A 153 -9.45 5.31 16.59
N GLN A 154 -8.56 4.32 16.59
CA GLN A 154 -7.17 4.43 16.15
C GLN A 154 -6.85 3.44 15.04
N MET A 155 -5.89 3.78 14.19
CA MET A 155 -5.54 3.01 13.00
C MET A 155 -4.02 2.88 12.89
N ASP A 156 -3.54 1.64 12.73
CA ASP A 156 -2.13 1.35 12.43
C ASP A 156 -2.00 0.98 10.94
N LEU A 157 -1.31 1.85 10.18
CA LEU A 157 -1.13 1.67 8.75
C LEU A 157 -0.25 0.46 8.42
N MET A 158 0.84 0.24 9.16
CA MET A 158 1.77 -0.85 8.86
C MET A 158 1.13 -2.20 9.18
N ALA A 159 0.39 -2.28 10.29
CA ALA A 159 -0.42 -3.47 10.61
C ALA A 159 -1.48 -3.73 9.54
N ALA A 160 -2.13 -2.69 9.02
CA ALA A 160 -3.14 -2.84 7.97
C ALA A 160 -2.56 -3.27 6.61
N TYR A 161 -1.37 -2.80 6.24
CA TYR A 161 -0.64 -3.31 5.07
C TYR A 161 -0.24 -4.77 5.26
N LYS A 162 0.26 -5.14 6.44
CA LYS A 162 0.61 -6.52 6.78
C LYS A 162 -0.60 -7.46 6.71
N GLU A 163 -1.74 -7.03 7.26
CA GLU A 163 -3.02 -7.74 7.17
C GLU A 163 -3.44 -7.91 5.70
N ALA A 164 -3.41 -6.83 4.91
CA ALA A 164 -3.81 -6.86 3.51
C ALA A 164 -2.92 -7.79 2.65
N TRP A 165 -1.59 -7.68 2.76
CA TRP A 165 -0.66 -8.51 2.01
C TRP A 165 -0.69 -9.97 2.48
N GLY A 166 -0.88 -10.22 3.78
CA GLY A 166 -1.10 -11.57 4.32
C GLY A 166 -2.35 -12.23 3.73
N LEU A 167 -3.47 -11.50 3.64
CA LEU A 167 -4.70 -11.98 3.00
C LEU A 167 -4.51 -12.23 1.50
N MET A 168 -3.77 -11.37 0.80
CA MET A 168 -3.44 -11.54 -0.62
C MET A 168 -2.55 -12.77 -0.85
N ALA A 169 -1.56 -13.01 0.02
CA ALA A 169 -0.72 -14.21 -0.03
C ALA A 169 -1.53 -15.49 0.25
N ALA A 170 -2.40 -15.46 1.27
CA ALA A 170 -3.33 -16.56 1.56
C ALA A 170 -4.29 -16.84 0.38
N SER A 171 -4.68 -15.80 -0.34
CA SER A 171 -5.53 -15.87 -1.53
C SER A 171 -4.76 -16.16 -2.83
N LYS A 172 -3.45 -16.43 -2.75
CA LYS A 172 -2.59 -16.74 -3.90
C LYS A 172 -2.48 -15.61 -4.93
N LEU A 173 -2.69 -14.35 -4.51
CA LEU A 173 -2.46 -13.16 -5.33
C LEU A 173 -1.02 -12.65 -5.24
N LEU A 174 -0.36 -12.92 -4.11
CA LEU A 174 1.05 -12.60 -3.85
C LEU A 174 1.79 -13.87 -3.39
N PRO A 175 3.12 -13.95 -3.59
CA PRO A 175 3.93 -14.91 -2.87
C PRO A 175 3.89 -14.63 -1.35
N PRO A 176 4.33 -15.58 -0.51
CA PRO A 176 4.52 -15.33 0.92
C PRO A 176 5.45 -14.12 1.16
N VAL A 177 5.03 -13.21 2.04
CA VAL A 177 5.72 -11.97 2.42
C VAL A 177 6.28 -12.05 3.82
#